data_AF-A0A6L7NFY9-F1
#
_entry.id   AF-A0A6L7NFY9-F1
#
_cell.length_a   1.000
_cell.length_b   1.000
_cell.length_c   1.000
_cell.angle_alpha   90.00
_cell.angle_beta   90.00
_cell.angle_gamma   90.00
#
_symmetry.space_group_name_H-M   'P 1'
#
loop_
_entity.id
_entity.type
_entity.pdbx_description
1 polymer ?
#
loop_
_entity_poly.entity_id
_entity_poly.type
_entity_poly.pdbx_seq_one_letter_code
_entity_poly.pdbx_strand_id
1 'polypeptide(L)'
;MELFSPCSKGHSLADGLWWTVVTLTTVGYGDLSPATPGGRATAVVLMVTSCGVVSFITANIAAFFIEDDKEDDLSHEVRSLHQRLDHIEELLTDRSARPAEESQGDRRRYGKCKQAVATRVSRLAGHSRPAGRVSSHPPGGPGRDTSGIVPRRLID
;
A
#
# COMPACT_ATOMS: atom_id res chain seq x y z
N MET A 1 37.81 -20.77 -30.97
CA MET A 1 36.88 -21.90 -30.76
C MET A 1 37.64 -23.17 -31.14
N GLU A 2 38.63 -23.54 -30.32
CA GLU A 2 39.63 -24.59 -30.59
C GLU A 2 39.92 -25.29 -29.25
N LEU A 3 38.97 -26.07 -28.71
CA LEU A 3 39.09 -26.58 -27.33
C LEU A 3 38.74 -28.06 -27.13
N PHE A 4 38.50 -28.80 -28.20
CA PHE A 4 38.35 -30.25 -28.12
C PHE A 4 39.28 -30.93 -29.13
N SER A 5 40.57 -30.97 -28.80
CA SER A 5 41.47 -31.97 -29.40
C SER A 5 41.43 -33.22 -28.50
N PRO A 6 40.77 -34.32 -28.93
CA PRO A 6 40.81 -35.59 -28.21
C PRO A 6 42.15 -36.27 -28.50
N CYS A 7 43.24 -35.81 -27.88
CA CYS A 7 44.51 -36.54 -27.95
C CYS A 7 44.55 -37.58 -26.82
N SER A 8 44.21 -38.80 -27.19
CA SER A 8 44.61 -40.06 -26.56
C SER A 8 45.95 -39.95 -25.80
N LYS A 9 45.87 -40.01 -24.46
CA LYS A 9 46.92 -40.43 -23.50
C LYS A 9 46.33 -40.44 -22.07
N GLY A 10 45.96 -41.63 -21.59
CA GLY A 10 46.00 -42.00 -20.17
C GLY A 10 44.84 -41.62 -19.23
N HIS A 11 44.06 -40.58 -19.51
CA HIS A 11 42.92 -40.20 -18.66
C HIS A 11 41.60 -40.38 -19.40
N SER A 12 40.69 -41.14 -18.81
CA SER A 12 39.37 -41.40 -19.37
C SER A 12 38.45 -40.19 -19.14
N LEU A 13 37.38 -40.05 -19.93
CA LEU A 13 36.38 -39.00 -19.71
C LEU A 13 35.79 -39.06 -18.28
N ALA A 14 35.74 -40.26 -17.71
CA ALA A 14 35.34 -40.50 -16.33
C ALA A 14 36.26 -39.82 -15.30
N ASP A 15 37.57 -39.77 -15.54
CA ASP A 15 38.53 -39.16 -14.61
C ASP A 15 38.39 -37.62 -14.62
N GLY A 16 38.09 -37.06 -15.79
CA GLY A 16 37.76 -35.64 -15.93
C GLY A 16 36.45 -35.29 -15.22
N LEU A 17 35.42 -36.13 -15.34
CA LEU A 17 34.15 -35.95 -14.62
C LEU A 17 34.32 -36.09 -13.10
N TRP A 18 35.12 -37.05 -12.66
CA TRP A 18 35.47 -37.21 -11.25
C TRP A 18 36.13 -35.94 -10.70
N TRP A 19 37.13 -35.42 -11.41
CA TRP A 19 37.80 -34.19 -11.02
C TRP A 19 36.85 -32.98 -10.95
N THR A 20 35.96 -32.82 -11.94
CA THR A 20 34.99 -31.71 -11.93
C THR A 20 34.01 -31.82 -10.77
N VAL A 21 33.51 -33.02 -10.47
CA VAL A 21 32.59 -33.26 -9.34
C VAL A 21 33.26 -32.98 -8.00
N VAL A 22 34.48 -33.49 -7.78
CA VAL A 22 35.26 -33.27 -6.55
C VAL A 22 35.61 -31.79 -6.34
N THR A 23 35.89 -31.07 -7.42
CA THR A 23 36.17 -29.63 -7.37
C THR A 23 34.89 -28.81 -7.16
N LEU A 24 33.80 -29.16 -7.84
CA LEU A 24 32.49 -28.51 -7.69
C LEU A 24 31.94 -28.64 -6.27
N THR A 25 32.15 -29.82 -5.65
CA THR A 25 31.80 -30.10 -4.25
C THR A 25 32.81 -29.54 -3.25
N THR A 26 33.86 -28.85 -3.71
CA THR A 26 34.92 -28.24 -2.88
C THR A 26 35.72 -29.22 -2.02
N VAL A 27 35.63 -30.52 -2.27
CA VAL A 27 36.42 -31.55 -1.57
C VAL A 27 37.89 -31.47 -1.97
N GLY A 28 38.15 -31.35 -3.27
CA GLY A 28 39.48 -31.06 -3.81
C GLY A 28 40.58 -32.01 -3.35
N TYR A 29 40.43 -33.33 -3.54
CA TYR A 29 41.46 -34.31 -3.16
C TYR A 29 42.84 -34.02 -3.76
N GLY A 30 42.89 -33.40 -4.95
CA GLY A 30 44.14 -33.01 -5.61
C GLY A 30 44.87 -34.18 -6.28
N ASP A 31 44.20 -35.33 -6.42
CA ASP A 31 44.65 -36.53 -7.13
C ASP A 31 44.80 -36.29 -8.63
N LEU A 32 43.85 -35.56 -9.23
CA LEU A 32 43.93 -35.04 -10.59
C LEU A 32 43.91 -33.52 -10.56
N SER A 33 44.73 -32.88 -11.41
CA SER A 33 44.73 -31.43 -11.58
C SER A 33 45.19 -31.05 -12.99
N PRO A 34 44.53 -30.09 -13.66
CA PRO A 34 44.93 -29.65 -14.98
C PRO A 34 46.29 -28.93 -14.93
N ALA A 35 47.32 -29.54 -15.50
CA ALA A 35 48.64 -28.94 -15.62
C ALA A 35 48.73 -27.86 -16.73
N THR A 36 47.77 -27.85 -17.66
CA THR A 36 47.79 -26.94 -18.81
C THR A 36 47.24 -25.55 -18.47
N PRO A 37 47.74 -24.48 -19.12
CA PRO A 37 47.22 -23.12 -18.90
C PRO A 37 45.72 -23.00 -19.18
N GLY A 38 45.23 -23.66 -20.24
CA GLY A 38 43.80 -23.68 -20.58
C GLY A 38 42.94 -24.41 -19.54
N GLY A 39 43.43 -25.53 -18.99
CA GLY A 39 42.73 -26.26 -17.95
C GLY A 39 42.72 -25.54 -16.59
N ARG A 40 43.75 -24.72 -16.31
CA ARG A 40 43.74 -23.84 -15.12
C ARG A 40 42.72 -22.73 -15.24
N ALA A 41 42.54 -22.15 -16.43
CA ALA A 41 41.50 -21.14 -16.65
C ALA A 41 40.09 -21.70 -16.43
N THR A 42 39.81 -22.92 -16.92
CA THR A 42 38.51 -23.58 -16.68
C THR A 42 38.35 -23.97 -15.20
N ALA A 43 39.42 -24.36 -14.51
CA ALA A 43 39.38 -24.60 -13.06
C ALA A 43 38.99 -23.36 -12.26
N VAL A 44 39.54 -22.18 -12.60
CA VAL A 44 39.18 -20.91 -11.94
C VAL A 44 37.70 -20.57 -12.18
N VAL A 45 37.20 -20.73 -13.41
CA VAL A 45 35.78 -20.52 -13.71
C VAL A 45 34.90 -21.50 -12.91
N LEU A 46 35.31 -22.76 -12.81
CA LEU A 46 34.58 -23.78 -12.06
C LEU A 46 34.48 -23.42 -10.57
N MET A 47 35.54 -22.87 -9.98
CA MET A 47 35.54 -22.41 -8.58
C MET A 47 34.54 -21.28 -8.32
N VAL A 48 34.44 -20.30 -9.23
CA VAL A 48 33.46 -19.20 -9.09
C VAL A 48 32.04 -19.72 -9.34
N THR A 49 31.88 -20.60 -10.32
CA THR A 49 30.58 -21.15 -10.72
C THR A 49 29.99 -22.03 -9.62
N SER A 50 30.79 -22.81 -8.89
CA SER A 50 30.29 -23.68 -7.82
C SER A 50 29.59 -22.89 -6.72
N CYS A 51 30.18 -21.80 -6.25
CA CYS A 51 29.56 -20.91 -5.27
C CYS A 51 28.24 -20.32 -5.80
N GLY A 52 28.25 -19.85 -7.06
CA GLY A 52 27.05 -19.31 -7.70
C GLY A 52 25.90 -20.33 -7.80
N VAL A 53 26.21 -21.57 -8.17
CA VAL A 53 25.21 -22.65 -8.27
C VAL A 53 24.63 -22.99 -6.90
N VAL A 54 25.45 -23.11 -5.86
CA VAL A 54 24.96 -23.37 -4.50
C VAL A 54 24.06 -22.22 -4.03
N SER A 55 24.49 -20.97 -4.20
CA SER A 55 23.68 -19.79 -3.84
C SER A 55 22.37 -19.74 -4.63
N PHE A 56 22.40 -20.07 -5.92
CA PHE A 56 21.20 -20.10 -6.74
C PHE A 56 20.21 -21.15 -6.28
N ILE A 57 20.65 -22.38 -6.00
CA ILE A 57 19.79 -23.45 -5.49
C ILE A 57 19.16 -23.03 -4.15
N THR A 58 19.97 -22.51 -3.21
CA THR A 58 19.46 -22.02 -1.93
C THR A 58 18.45 -20.90 -2.10
N ALA A 59 18.72 -19.94 -3.00
CA ALA A 59 17.81 -18.83 -3.27
C ALA A 59 16.49 -19.28 -3.89
N ASN A 60 16.51 -20.27 -4.80
CA ASN A 60 15.29 -20.83 -5.38
C ASN A 60 14.44 -21.54 -4.33
N ILE A 61 15.06 -22.32 -3.44
CA ILE A 61 14.36 -22.99 -2.34
C ILE A 61 13.77 -21.94 -1.38
N ALA A 62 14.54 -20.92 -1.02
CA ALA A 62 14.05 -19.83 -0.17
C ALA A 62 12.90 -19.06 -0.83
N ALA A 63 12.99 -18.78 -2.14
CA ALA A 63 11.94 -18.11 -2.89
C ALA A 63 10.64 -18.92 -2.90
N PHE A 64 10.72 -20.23 -3.09
CA PHE A 64 9.57 -21.13 -3.03
C PHE A 64 8.86 -21.06 -1.66
N PHE A 65 9.61 -21.13 -0.56
CA PHE A 65 9.06 -20.99 0.79
C PHE A 65 8.44 -19.61 1.03
N ILE A 66 9.10 -18.54 0.58
CA ILE A 66 8.62 -17.16 0.78
C ILE A 66 7.39 -16.85 -0.08
N GLU A 67 7.29 -17.41 -1.28
CA GLU A 67 6.12 -17.24 -2.16
C GLU A 67 4.87 -17.84 -1.52
N ASP A 68 4.95 -19.04 -0.95
CA ASP A 68 3.85 -19.65 -0.19
C ASP A 68 3.42 -18.75 1.00
N ASP A 69 4.37 -18.29 1.83
CA ASP A 69 4.08 -17.43 2.99
C ASP A 69 3.49 -16.07 2.59
N LYS A 70 3.98 -15.46 1.49
CA LYS A 70 3.50 -14.16 1.01
C LYS A 70 2.12 -14.23 0.37
N GLU A 71 1.82 -15.32 -0.34
CA GLU A 71 0.51 -15.50 -0.97
C GLU A 71 -0.58 -15.65 0.11
N ASP A 72 -0.26 -16.31 1.22
CA ASP A 72 -1.13 -16.39 2.40
C ASP A 72 -1.31 -15.04 3.09
N ASP A 73 -0.25 -14.27 3.35
CA ASP A 73 -0.35 -12.96 4.00
C ASP A 73 -1.11 -11.93 3.12
N LEU A 74 -0.78 -11.87 1.83
CA LEU A 74 -1.47 -11.00 0.87
C LEU A 74 -2.96 -11.36 0.78
N SER A 75 -3.30 -12.65 0.71
CA SER A 75 -4.68 -13.10 0.65
C SER A 75 -5.43 -12.83 1.96
N HIS A 76 -4.76 -12.92 3.11
CA HIS A 76 -5.32 -12.55 4.40
C HIS A 76 -5.61 -11.04 4.48
N GLU A 77 -4.70 -10.19 4.00
CA GLU A 77 -4.93 -8.74 3.93
C GLU A 77 -6.11 -8.40 3.01
N VAL A 78 -6.17 -8.98 1.81
CA VAL A 78 -7.28 -8.80 0.85
C VAL A 78 -8.62 -9.25 1.45
N ARG A 79 -8.65 -10.37 2.18
CA ARG A 79 -9.86 -10.85 2.89
C ARG A 79 -10.28 -9.86 3.98
N SER A 80 -9.35 -9.32 4.75
CA SER A 80 -9.65 -8.34 5.81
C SER A 80 -10.26 -7.05 5.24
N LEU A 81 -9.81 -6.62 4.07
CA LEU A 81 -10.37 -5.47 3.36
C LEU A 81 -11.79 -5.76 2.86
N HIS A 82 -12.02 -6.94 2.29
CA HIS A 82 -13.37 -7.36 1.89
C HIS A 82 -14.33 -7.40 3.09
N GLN A 83 -13.93 -7.98 4.22
CA GLN A 83 -14.77 -8.00 5.43
C GLN A 83 -15.16 -6.59 5.90
N ARG A 84 -14.25 -5.62 5.82
CA ARG A 84 -14.55 -4.23 6.18
C ARG A 84 -15.53 -3.60 5.21
N LEU A 85 -15.41 -3.88 3.92
CA LEU A 85 -16.34 -3.40 2.91
C LEU A 85 -17.74 -4.00 3.10
N ASP A 86 -17.83 -5.30 3.32
CA ASP A 86 -19.10 -5.99 3.61
C ASP A 86 -19.78 -5.40 4.85
N HIS A 87 -19.00 -5.13 5.90
CA HIS A 87 -19.51 -4.50 7.11
C HIS A 87 -20.04 -3.08 6.86
N ILE A 88 -19.36 -2.29 6.02
CA ILE A 88 -19.84 -0.95 5.63
C ILE A 88 -21.12 -1.07 4.81
N GLU A 89 -21.20 -2.03 3.89
CA GLU A 89 -22.39 -2.27 3.08
C GLU A 89 -23.59 -2.66 3.95
N GLU A 90 -23.38 -3.48 4.97
CA GLU A 90 -24.42 -3.83 5.95
C GLU A 90 -24.89 -2.60 6.75
N LEU A 91 -23.97 -1.75 7.22
CA LEU A 91 -24.33 -0.52 7.94
C LEU A 91 -25.12 0.47 7.06
N LEU A 92 -24.76 0.58 5.78
CA LEU A 92 -25.50 1.41 4.83
C LEU A 92 -26.86 0.79 4.49
N THR A 93 -26.93 -0.54 4.37
CA THR A 93 -28.16 -1.28 4.11
C THR A 93 -29.13 -1.14 5.27
N ASP A 94 -28.69 -1.35 6.52
CA ASP A 94 -29.50 -1.12 7.73
C ASP A 94 -29.96 0.33 7.81
N ARG A 95 -29.08 1.30 7.56
CA ARG A 95 -29.44 2.73 7.57
C ARG A 95 -30.43 3.11 6.47
N SER A 96 -30.40 2.42 5.33
CA SER A 96 -31.37 2.58 4.24
C SER A 96 -32.70 1.85 4.50
N ALA A 97 -32.63 0.71 5.19
CA ALA A 97 -33.76 -0.16 5.53
C ALA A 97 -34.53 0.35 6.74
N ARG A 98 -33.88 1.10 7.65
CA ARG A 98 -34.54 2.02 8.58
C ARG A 98 -35.32 3.01 7.72
N PRO A 99 -36.62 2.77 7.49
CA PRO A 99 -37.35 3.54 6.52
C PRO A 99 -37.49 4.94 7.09
N ALA A 100 -37.87 5.86 6.23
CA ALA A 100 -38.23 7.25 6.44
C ALA A 100 -38.88 7.67 7.79
N GLU A 101 -39.22 6.82 8.77
CA GLU A 101 -39.74 7.22 10.09
C GLU A 101 -38.85 8.23 10.84
N GLU A 102 -37.52 8.03 10.90
CA GLU A 102 -36.64 8.96 11.62
C GLU A 102 -36.46 10.28 10.84
N SER A 103 -36.40 10.22 9.51
CA SER A 103 -36.24 11.42 8.65
C SER A 103 -37.55 12.18 8.38
N GLN A 104 -38.70 11.48 8.39
CA GLN A 104 -40.05 12.03 8.16
C GLN A 104 -40.62 12.64 9.45
N GLY A 105 -40.31 12.05 10.61
CA GLY A 105 -40.57 12.66 11.92
C GLY A 105 -39.83 14.00 12.06
N ASP A 106 -38.56 14.03 11.68
CA ASP A 106 -37.74 15.24 11.76
C ASP A 106 -38.15 16.30 10.73
N ARG A 107 -38.50 15.90 9.50
CA ARG A 107 -39.07 16.81 8.48
C ARG A 107 -40.45 17.37 8.88
N ARG A 108 -41.33 16.57 9.51
CA ARG A 108 -42.60 17.08 10.09
C ARG A 108 -42.35 18.03 11.26
N ARG A 109 -41.36 17.74 12.11
CA ARG A 109 -41.01 18.57 13.28
C ARG A 109 -40.40 19.90 12.85
N TYR A 110 -39.51 19.88 11.86
CA TYR A 110 -38.96 21.07 11.21
C TYR A 110 -40.06 21.92 10.56
N GLY A 111 -41.02 21.30 9.85
CA GLY A 111 -42.18 22.00 9.28
C GLY A 111 -43.04 22.71 10.34
N LYS A 112 -43.35 22.02 11.45
CA LYS A 112 -44.10 22.62 12.58
C LYS A 112 -43.34 23.81 13.20
N CYS A 113 -42.03 23.67 13.40
CA CYS A 113 -41.20 24.72 13.98
C CYS A 113 -41.13 25.95 13.05
N LYS A 114 -40.94 25.72 11.75
CA LYS A 114 -40.94 26.78 10.73
C LYS A 114 -42.26 27.54 10.69
N GLN A 115 -43.40 26.85 10.79
CA GLN A 115 -44.73 27.47 10.80
C GLN A 115 -45.03 28.21 12.11
N ALA A 116 -44.58 27.68 13.25
CA ALA A 116 -44.67 28.36 14.54
C ALA A 116 -43.85 29.67 14.55
N VAL A 117 -42.63 29.65 13.99
CA VAL A 117 -41.79 30.84 13.84
C VAL A 117 -42.44 31.85 12.89
N ALA A 118 -42.93 31.42 11.73
CA ALA A 118 -43.61 32.31 10.77
C ALA A 118 -44.85 32.99 11.37
N THR A 119 -45.63 32.24 12.17
CA THR A 119 -46.81 32.77 12.87
C THR A 119 -46.43 33.77 13.97
N ARG A 120 -45.31 33.54 14.66
CA ARG A 120 -44.82 34.46 15.69
C ARG A 120 -44.26 35.74 15.08
N VAL A 121 -43.52 35.63 13.97
CA VAL A 121 -43.00 36.78 13.22
C VAL A 121 -44.14 37.65 12.67
N SER A 122 -45.19 37.04 12.10
CA SER A 122 -46.37 37.78 11.61
C SER A 122 -47.18 38.44 12.72
N ARG A 123 -47.25 37.85 13.93
CA ARG A 123 -47.84 38.52 15.11
C ARG A 123 -47.00 39.70 15.62
N LEU A 124 -45.67 39.62 15.54
CA LEU A 124 -44.79 40.74 15.89
C LEU A 124 -44.86 41.87 14.86
N ALA A 125 -45.04 41.53 13.57
CA ALA A 125 -45.26 42.52 12.52
C ALA A 125 -46.59 43.29 12.67
N GLY A 126 -47.61 42.68 13.28
CA GLY A 126 -48.90 43.32 13.58
C GLY A 126 -48.89 44.26 14.79
N HIS A 127 -47.81 44.33 15.58
CA HIS A 127 -47.73 45.18 16.77
C HIS A 127 -46.75 46.35 16.64
N SER A 128 -46.27 46.63 15.42
CA SER A 128 -45.51 47.84 15.14
C SER A 128 -46.43 49.06 15.16
N ARG A 129 -46.64 49.61 16.36
CA ARG A 129 -47.10 50.99 16.54
C ARG A 129 -46.20 51.94 15.76
N PRO A 130 -46.73 53.02 15.16
CA PRO A 130 -45.93 54.00 14.44
C PRO A 130 -45.11 54.81 15.44
N ALA A 131 -43.84 54.45 15.60
CA ALA A 131 -42.90 55.25 16.38
C ALA A 131 -42.34 56.38 15.49
N GLY A 132 -42.82 57.58 15.77
CA GLY A 132 -42.05 58.84 15.82
C GLY A 132 -40.97 59.08 14.77
N ARG A 133 -41.28 60.04 13.88
CA ARG A 133 -40.35 60.88 13.11
C ARG A 133 -39.09 61.27 13.92
N VAL A 134 -37.92 60.79 13.50
CA VAL A 134 -36.61 61.40 13.81
C VAL A 134 -36.03 61.94 12.52
N SER A 135 -35.77 63.24 12.51
CA SER A 135 -35.22 64.03 11.41
C SER A 135 -33.69 63.97 11.38
N SER A 136 -33.13 64.12 10.15
CA SER A 136 -31.84 64.74 9.78
C SER A 136 -30.56 64.18 10.45
N HIS A 137 -29.49 63.76 9.77
CA HIS A 137 -28.75 64.40 8.67
C HIS A 137 -27.64 63.43 8.14
N PRO A 138 -27.04 63.66 6.96
CA PRO A 138 -26.09 62.76 6.27
C PRO A 138 -24.60 63.18 6.52
N PRO A 139 -23.62 62.75 5.70
CA PRO A 139 -23.09 61.41 5.42
C PRO A 139 -21.61 61.29 5.88
N GLY A 140 -21.00 60.09 5.88
CA GLY A 140 -19.57 59.97 6.18
C GLY A 140 -18.94 58.61 5.95
N GLY A 141 -18.43 58.40 4.72
CA GLY A 141 -17.12 57.82 4.38
C GLY A 141 -16.65 56.45 4.92
N PRO A 142 -15.67 55.81 4.23
CA PRO A 142 -15.41 54.37 4.33
C PRO A 142 -14.33 54.02 5.36
N GLY A 143 -14.52 52.91 6.07
CA GLY A 143 -13.52 52.35 7.01
C GLY A 143 -13.37 50.85 6.82
N ARG A 144 -12.36 50.45 6.05
CA ARG A 144 -11.79 49.11 6.02
C ARG A 144 -11.36 48.72 7.44
N ASP A 145 -11.78 47.56 7.94
CA ASP A 145 -10.88 46.71 8.71
C ASP A 145 -11.10 45.22 8.41
N THR A 146 -10.16 44.71 7.62
CA THR A 146 -9.83 43.30 7.53
C THR A 146 -9.04 42.95 8.78
N SER A 147 -9.62 42.26 9.76
CA SER A 147 -8.86 41.64 10.84
C SER A 147 -9.66 40.50 11.46
N GLY A 148 -9.13 39.29 11.40
CA GLY A 148 -9.73 38.13 12.07
C GLY A 148 -9.48 36.75 11.45
N ILE A 149 -8.57 36.59 10.49
CA ILE A 149 -8.01 35.27 10.17
C ILE A 149 -6.89 35.01 11.18
N VAL A 150 -7.11 34.11 12.16
CA VAL A 150 -6.17 33.03 12.56
C VAL A 150 -6.92 32.03 13.48
N PRO A 151 -6.96 30.73 13.16
CA PRO A 151 -7.01 29.69 14.19
C PRO A 151 -5.62 29.05 14.34
N ARG A 152 -5.01 29.26 15.51
CA ARG A 152 -3.73 28.67 15.90
C ARG A 152 -3.99 27.22 16.33
N ARG A 153 -3.37 26.25 15.65
CA ARG A 153 -3.23 24.86 16.13
C ARG A 153 -2.51 24.86 17.48
N LEU A 154 -3.05 24.14 18.45
CA LEU A 154 -2.34 23.72 19.65
C LEU A 154 -2.17 22.20 19.56
N ILE A 155 -0.92 21.77 19.62
CA ILE A 155 -0.46 20.39 19.71
C ILE A 155 -0.30 20.12 21.21
N ASP A 156 -0.90 19.04 21.69
CA ASP A 156 -0.41 18.20 22.77
C ASP A 156 -0.57 16.74 22.30
#